data_AF-A0ABD6D0Y7-F1
#
_entry.id   AF-A0ABD6D0Y7-F1
#
_cell.length_a   1.000
_cell.length_b   1.000
_cell.length_c   1.000
_cell.angle_alpha   90.00
_cell.angle_beta   90.00
_cell.angle_gamma   90.00
#
_symmetry.space_group_name_H-M   'P 1'
#
loop_
_entity.id
_entity.type
_entity.pdbx_description
1 polymer ?
#
loop_
_entity_poly.entity_id
_entity_poly.type
_entity_poly.pdbx_seq_one_letter_code
_entity_poly.pdbx_strand_id
1 'polypeptide(L)'
;MIDAERRTLLAVAISVGGAAVGVAGAGHAYLREWGRAFAWFSLVLGTGLVLVAAFADPETATLSTLPLRVTGPVVVLLALNTVDTYAVARRERSVTAVDADEPTVPCPACGRELDPDLSFCPWCAGSQTEEE
;
A
#
# COMPACT_ATOMS: atom_id res chain seq x y z
N MET A 1 -11.28 -8.31 11.07
CA MET A 1 -11.76 -7.03 10.46
C MET A 1 -11.07 -5.79 11.04
N ILE A 2 -11.06 -5.57 12.37
CA ILE A 2 -10.51 -4.34 13.00
C ILE A 2 -9.03 -4.09 12.65
N ASP A 3 -8.21 -5.14 12.61
CA ASP A 3 -6.77 -4.99 12.34
C ASP A 3 -6.46 -4.57 10.89
N ALA A 4 -7.25 -5.04 9.94
CA ALA A 4 -7.09 -4.73 8.51
C ALA A 4 -7.54 -3.30 8.16
N GLU A 5 -8.58 -2.80 8.84
CA GLU A 5 -9.01 -1.40 8.74
C GLU A 5 -7.96 -0.47 9.37
N ARG A 6 -7.45 -0.82 10.55
CA ARG A 6 -6.38 -0.08 11.23
C ARG A 6 -5.11 -0.01 10.39
N ARG A 7 -4.69 -1.10 9.74
CA ARG A 7 -3.54 -1.12 8.83
C ARG A 7 -3.73 -0.17 7.64
N THR A 8 -4.95 -0.06 7.10
CA THR A 8 -5.26 0.89 6.02
C THR A 8 -5.16 2.33 6.52
N LEU A 9 -5.77 2.63 7.66
CA LEU A 9 -5.74 3.97 8.25
C LEU A 9 -4.31 4.40 8.57
N LEU A 10 -3.48 3.49 9.09
CA LEU A 10 -2.05 3.74 9.32
C LEU A 10 -1.30 4.02 8.02
N ALA A 11 -1.53 3.23 6.96
CA ALA A 11 -0.88 3.46 5.66
C ALA A 11 -1.23 4.83 5.07
N VAL A 12 -2.51 5.23 5.15
CA VAL A 12 -2.97 6.55 4.70
C VAL A 12 -2.39 7.66 5.57
N ALA A 13 -2.40 7.50 6.90
CA ALA A 13 -1.82 8.48 7.82
C ALA A 13 -0.31 8.67 7.57
N ILE A 14 0.43 7.59 7.30
CA ILE A 14 1.85 7.65 6.95
C ILE A 14 2.05 8.34 5.59
N SER A 15 1.20 8.06 4.60
CA SER A 15 1.24 8.75 3.30
C SER A 15 1.01 10.26 3.46
N VAL A 16 -0.04 10.66 4.19
CA VAL A 16 -0.36 12.07 4.46
C VAL A 16 0.76 12.76 5.24
N GLY A 17 1.29 12.09 6.27
CA GLY A 17 2.42 12.59 7.06
C GLY A 17 3.67 12.77 6.19
N GLY A 18 4.00 11.79 5.34
CA GLY A 18 5.09 11.90 4.39
C GLY A 18 4.90 13.04 3.39
N ALA A 19 3.71 13.17 2.80
CA ALA A 19 3.37 14.24 1.88
C ALA A 19 3.53 15.64 2.50
N ALA A 20 3.16 15.81 3.78
CA ALA A 20 3.30 17.07 4.50
C ALA A 20 4.77 17.53 4.62
N VAL A 21 5.73 16.60 4.60
CA VAL A 21 7.18 16.88 4.61
C VAL A 21 7.85 16.71 3.24
N GLY A 22 7.06 16.54 2.17
CA GLY A 22 7.55 16.36 0.80
C GLY A 22 8.06 14.96 0.47
N VAL A 23 7.83 13.96 1.34
CA VAL A 23 8.21 12.56 1.16
C VAL A 23 7.04 11.77 0.57
N ALA A 24 6.87 11.86 -0.74
CA ALA A 24 5.90 11.01 -1.45
C ALA A 24 6.30 9.53 -1.39
N GLY A 25 5.32 8.63 -1.39
CA GLY A 25 5.58 7.18 -1.39
C GLY A 25 5.76 6.55 0.00
N ALA A 26 5.72 7.31 1.09
CA ALA A 26 5.86 6.80 2.46
C ALA A 26 4.82 5.72 2.82
N GLY A 27 3.57 5.89 2.38
CA GLY A 27 2.51 4.89 2.57
C GLY A 27 2.80 3.56 1.85
N HIS A 28 3.30 3.61 0.61
CA HIS A 28 3.73 2.41 -0.12
C HIS A 28 4.94 1.73 0.53
N ALA A 29 5.88 2.52 1.06
CA ALA A 29 7.02 1.98 1.80
C ALA A 29 6.56 1.23 3.06
N TYR A 30 5.56 1.74 3.78
CA TYR A 30 4.94 1.03 4.90
C TYR A 30 4.29 -0.28 4.48
N LEU A 31 3.60 -0.29 3.32
CA LEU A 31 3.04 -1.51 2.72
C LEU A 31 4.11 -2.42 2.08
N ARG A 32 5.38 -2.04 2.12
CA ARG A 32 6.54 -2.75 1.53
C ARG A 32 6.49 -2.85 -0.01
N GLU A 33 5.72 -1.98 -0.66
CA GLU A 33 5.66 -1.85 -2.12
C GLU A 33 6.77 -0.92 -2.64
N TRP A 34 8.02 -1.35 -2.52
CA TRP A 34 9.20 -0.53 -2.82
C TRP A 34 9.21 0.08 -4.23
N GLY A 35 8.77 -0.67 -5.25
CA GLY A 35 8.72 -0.16 -6.62
C GLY A 35 7.84 1.08 -6.76
N ARG A 36 6.67 1.09 -6.09
CA ARG A 36 5.73 2.23 -6.12
C ARG A 36 6.21 3.36 -5.23
N ALA A 37 6.82 3.05 -4.09
CA ALA A 37 7.41 4.06 -3.22
C ALA A 37 8.46 4.89 -3.98
N PHE A 38 9.42 4.23 -4.66
CA PHE A 38 10.43 4.91 -5.46
C PHE A 38 9.82 5.64 -6.66
N ALA A 39 8.87 5.03 -7.38
CA ALA A 39 8.21 5.69 -8.51
C ALA A 39 7.51 6.99 -8.10
N TRP A 40 6.72 6.98 -7.03
CA TRP A 40 6.04 8.18 -6.53
C TRP A 40 7.01 9.23 -6.00
N PHE A 41 8.04 8.80 -5.26
CA PHE A 41 9.07 9.70 -4.76
C PHE A 41 9.80 10.41 -5.91
N SER A 42 10.30 9.66 -6.89
CA SER A 42 10.99 10.21 -8.05
C SER A 42 10.08 11.08 -8.92
N LEU A 43 8.82 10.70 -9.10
CA LEU A 43 7.85 11.50 -9.85
C LEU A 43 7.63 12.87 -9.20
N VAL A 44 7.34 12.90 -7.90
CA VAL A 44 7.07 14.14 -7.16
C VAL A 44 8.31 15.00 -7.07
N LEU A 45 9.46 14.41 -6.72
CA LEU A 45 10.73 15.12 -6.62
C LEU A 45 11.18 15.67 -7.97
N GLY A 46 11.15 14.83 -9.01
CA GLY A 46 11.54 15.20 -10.37
C GLY A 46 10.63 16.27 -10.96
N THR A 47 9.31 16.11 -10.82
CA THR A 47 8.34 17.13 -11.27
C THR A 47 8.51 18.43 -10.50
N GLY A 48 8.68 18.37 -9.18
CA GLY A 48 8.95 19.54 -8.35
C GLY A 48 10.21 20.29 -8.80
N LEU A 49 11.31 19.56 -9.02
CA LEU A 49 12.57 20.15 -9.49
C LEU A 49 12.42 20.82 -10.87
N VAL A 50 11.77 20.15 -11.82
CA VAL A 50 11.52 20.69 -13.16
C VAL A 50 10.64 21.93 -13.11
N LEU A 51 9.57 21.91 -12.31
CA LEU A 51 8.65 23.04 -12.17
C LEU A 51 9.33 24.24 -11.50
N VAL A 52 10.11 24.01 -10.44
CA VAL A 52 10.89 25.08 -9.79
C VAL A 52 11.88 25.68 -10.77
N ALA A 53 12.64 24.85 -11.49
CA ALA A 53 13.61 25.34 -12.48
C ALA A 53 12.96 26.13 -13.63
N ALA A 54 11.73 25.79 -14.01
CA ALA A 54 11.01 26.45 -15.10
C ALA A 54 10.26 27.72 -14.68
N PHE A 55 9.81 27.82 -13.43
CA PHE A 55 8.83 28.84 -13.03
C PHE A 55 9.20 29.63 -11.77
N ALA A 56 10.21 29.24 -11.00
CA ALA A 56 10.63 29.97 -9.81
C ALA A 56 11.86 30.85 -10.11
N ASP A 57 11.90 32.02 -9.50
CA ASP A 57 13.08 32.91 -9.55
C ASP A 57 14.09 32.48 -8.48
N PRO A 58 15.33 32.10 -8.85
CA PRO A 58 16.31 31.56 -7.91
C PRO A 58 16.73 32.55 -6.81
N GLU A 59 16.61 33.86 -7.03
CA GLU A 59 17.01 34.89 -6.06
C GLU A 59 15.95 35.09 -4.97
N THR A 60 14.68 34.76 -5.26
CA THR A 60 13.53 35.10 -4.39
C THR A 60 12.67 33.89 -4.00
N ALA A 61 12.99 32.70 -4.53
CA ALA A 61 12.25 31.47 -4.26
C ALA A 61 12.40 31.05 -2.79
N THR A 62 11.25 30.95 -2.13
CA THR A 62 11.08 30.39 -0.78
C THR A 62 9.85 29.50 -0.78
N LEU A 63 9.69 28.68 0.28
CA LEU A 63 8.52 27.81 0.42
C LEU A 63 7.18 28.56 0.36
N SER A 64 7.15 29.82 0.80
CA SER A 64 5.95 30.67 0.83
C SER A 64 5.76 31.52 -0.43
N THR A 65 6.78 31.67 -1.28
CA THR A 65 6.71 32.48 -2.51
C THR A 65 6.58 31.65 -3.78
N LEU A 66 6.56 30.31 -3.68
CA LEU A 66 6.41 29.44 -4.85
C LEU A 66 5.08 29.72 -5.58
N PRO A 67 5.12 29.87 -6.91
CA PRO A 67 3.93 30.15 -7.69
C PRO A 67 3.00 28.94 -7.74
N LEU A 68 1.70 29.19 -7.91
CA LEU A 68 0.67 28.14 -8.00
C LEU A 68 0.92 27.16 -9.17
N ARG A 69 1.64 27.59 -10.21
CA ARG A 69 2.07 26.72 -11.32
C ARG A 69 3.04 25.62 -10.88
N VAL A 70 3.73 25.81 -9.76
CA VAL A 70 4.62 24.80 -9.15
C VAL A 70 3.87 24.03 -8.06
N THR A 71 3.29 24.74 -7.10
CA THR A 71 2.65 24.11 -5.93
C THR A 71 1.38 23.35 -6.28
N GLY A 72 0.57 23.86 -7.21
CA GLY A 72 -0.67 23.23 -7.65
C GLY A 72 -0.47 21.80 -8.17
N PRO A 73 0.36 21.59 -9.21
CA PRO A 73 0.66 20.24 -9.70
C PRO A 73 1.28 19.32 -8.65
N VAL A 74 2.18 19.82 -7.80
CA VAL A 74 2.80 19.01 -6.73
C VAL A 74 1.74 18.55 -5.72
N VAL A 75 0.85 19.42 -5.28
CA VAL A 75 -0.26 19.07 -4.37
C VAL A 75 -1.18 18.03 -5.01
N VAL A 76 -1.49 18.16 -6.30
CA VAL A 76 -2.27 17.16 -7.03
C VAL A 76 -1.55 15.80 -7.05
N LEU A 77 -0.25 15.77 -7.33
CA LEU A 77 0.53 14.52 -7.31
C LEU A 77 0.55 13.88 -5.91
N LEU A 78 0.70 14.67 -4.85
CA LEU A 78 0.65 14.18 -3.47
C LEU A 78 -0.73 13.60 -3.13
N ALA A 79 -1.81 14.26 -3.54
CA ALA A 79 -3.17 13.74 -3.35
C ALA A 79 -3.37 12.42 -4.11
N LEU A 80 -2.90 12.33 -5.36
CA LEU A 80 -2.95 11.10 -6.15
C LEU A 80 -2.13 9.97 -5.50
N ASN A 81 -0.96 10.26 -4.93
CA ASN A 81 -0.18 9.29 -4.16
C ASN A 81 -0.95 8.73 -2.96
N THR A 82 -1.69 9.57 -2.23
CA THR A 82 -2.52 9.12 -1.10
C THR A 82 -3.70 8.27 -1.57
N VAL A 83 -4.38 8.67 -2.65
CA VAL A 83 -5.46 7.86 -3.27
C VAL A 83 -4.94 6.50 -3.72
N ASP A 84 -3.75 6.47 -4.33
CA ASP A 84 -3.09 5.26 -4.79
C ASP A 84 -2.74 4.32 -3.61
N THR A 85 -2.19 4.88 -2.53
CA THR A 85 -1.91 4.14 -1.28
C THR A 85 -3.19 3.50 -0.72
N TYR A 86 -4.31 4.25 -0.70
CA TYR A 86 -5.59 3.73 -0.24
C TYR A 86 -6.10 2.60 -1.14
N ALA A 87 -6.00 2.75 -2.47
CA ALA A 87 -6.43 1.73 -3.42
C ALA A 87 -5.64 0.43 -3.26
N VAL A 88 -4.32 0.52 -3.05
CA VAL A 88 -3.46 -0.62 -2.73
C VAL A 88 -3.91 -1.30 -1.44
N ALA A 89 -4.00 -0.54 -0.35
CA ALA A 89 -4.34 -1.09 0.95
C ALA A 89 -5.72 -1.77 0.93
N ARG A 90 -6.66 -1.27 0.12
CA ARG A 90 -7.98 -1.89 -0.07
C ARG A 90 -7.91 -3.20 -0.86
N ARG A 91 -7.03 -3.28 -1.87
CA ARG A 91 -6.84 -4.51 -2.68
C ARG A 91 -6.20 -5.65 -1.87
N GLU A 92 -5.18 -5.36 -1.08
CA GLU A 92 -4.61 -6.36 -0.15
C GLU A 92 -5.70 -6.91 0.78
N ARG A 93 -6.57 -6.02 1.29
CA ARG A 93 -7.71 -6.42 2.13
C ARG A 93 -8.69 -7.34 1.42
N SER A 94 -9.01 -7.09 0.15
CA SER A 94 -9.91 -7.95 -0.61
C SER A 94 -9.33 -9.32 -0.87
N VAL A 95 -8.01 -9.43 -1.14
CA VAL A 95 -7.35 -10.73 -1.35
C VAL A 95 -7.39 -11.54 -0.06
N THR A 96 -6.98 -10.96 1.08
CA THR A 96 -7.03 -11.67 2.38
C THR A 96 -8.44 -12.06 2.80
N ALA A 97 -9.47 -11.29 2.39
CA ALA A 97 -10.85 -11.64 2.67
C ALA A 97 -11.35 -12.82 1.82
N VAL A 98 -10.84 -12.99 0.60
CA VAL A 98 -11.13 -14.16 -0.25
C VAL A 98 -10.47 -15.41 0.31
N ASP A 99 -9.18 -15.33 0.68
CA ASP A 99 -8.47 -16.47 1.31
C ASP A 99 -9.11 -16.91 2.64
N ALA A 100 -9.79 -16.00 3.35
CA ALA A 100 -10.46 -16.29 4.62
C ALA A 100 -11.83 -16.98 4.45
N ASP A 101 -12.42 -16.93 3.26
CA ASP A 101 -13.70 -17.59 2.95
C ASP A 101 -13.50 -18.98 2.33
N GLU A 102 -12.25 -19.42 2.19
CA GLU A 102 -11.92 -20.75 1.70
C GLU A 102 -12.41 -21.80 2.72
N PRO A 103 -13.29 -22.73 2.31
CA PRO A 103 -13.97 -23.62 3.24
C PRO A 103 -12.99 -24.59 3.88
N THR A 104 -12.72 -24.44 5.17
CA THR A 104 -11.91 -25.41 5.93
C THR A 104 -12.79 -26.52 6.52
N VAL A 105 -12.29 -27.76 6.46
CA VAL A 105 -12.93 -28.95 7.02
C VAL A 105 -12.07 -29.51 8.16
N PRO A 106 -12.66 -30.15 9.19
CA PRO A 106 -11.88 -30.79 10.25
C PRO A 106 -11.13 -32.02 9.69
N CYS A 107 -9.83 -32.09 9.93
CA CYS A 107 -9.01 -33.24 9.53
C CYS A 107 -9.48 -34.52 10.24
N PRO A 108 -9.77 -35.63 9.53
CA PRO A 108 -10.26 -36.86 10.17
C PRO A 108 -9.23 -37.53 11.09
N ALA A 109 -7.94 -37.26 10.89
CA ALA A 109 -6.87 -37.89 11.68
C ALA A 109 -6.56 -37.16 13.00
N CYS A 110 -6.59 -35.83 13.03
CA CYS A 110 -6.20 -35.05 14.21
C CYS A 110 -7.23 -33.98 14.65
N GLY A 111 -8.30 -33.78 13.88
CA GLY A 111 -9.40 -32.88 14.21
C GLY A 111 -9.13 -31.39 14.01
N ARG A 112 -7.92 -30.98 13.56
CA ARG A 112 -7.60 -29.57 13.27
C ARG A 112 -8.17 -29.13 11.91
N GLU A 113 -8.42 -27.83 11.77
CA GLU A 113 -8.86 -27.24 10.51
C GLU A 113 -7.86 -27.52 9.38
N LEU A 114 -8.39 -28.03 8.27
CA LEU A 114 -7.68 -28.43 7.07
C LEU A 114 -8.36 -27.82 5.86
N ASP A 115 -7.57 -27.22 5.00
CA ASP A 115 -7.98 -26.80 3.67
C ASP A 115 -8.17 -28.04 2.76
N PRO A 116 -9.36 -28.25 2.17
CA PRO A 116 -9.65 -29.40 1.33
C PRO A 116 -8.83 -29.45 0.04
N ASP A 117 -8.28 -28.33 -0.42
CA ASP A 117 -7.43 -28.29 -1.62
C ASP A 117 -5.99 -28.77 -1.33
N LEU A 118 -5.63 -28.93 -0.04
CA LEU A 118 -4.38 -29.54 0.37
C LEU A 118 -4.47 -31.08 0.40
N SER A 119 -3.59 -31.73 -0.37
CA SER A 119 -3.45 -33.20 -0.39
C SER A 119 -2.90 -33.82 0.90
N PHE A 120 -2.42 -32.98 1.82
CA PHE A 120 -1.86 -33.38 3.11
C PHE A 120 -2.23 -32.37 4.21
N CYS A 121 -2.28 -32.86 5.44
CA CYS A 121 -2.54 -32.01 6.60
C CYS A 121 -1.25 -31.38 7.13
N PRO A 122 -1.09 -30.03 7.15
CA PRO A 122 0.13 -29.35 7.63
C PRO A 122 0.46 -29.62 9.11
N TRP A 123 -0.53 -30.10 9.84
CA TRP A 123 -0.52 -30.26 11.28
C TRP A 123 0.03 -31.58 11.77
N CYS A 124 -0.35 -32.67 11.11
CA CYS A 124 0.05 -34.03 11.47
C CYS A 124 0.77 -34.75 10.33
N ALA A 125 0.91 -34.11 9.17
CA ALA A 125 1.44 -34.68 7.93
C ALA A 125 0.67 -35.90 7.40
N GLY A 126 -0.59 -36.10 7.82
CA GLY A 126 -1.46 -37.16 7.27
C GLY A 126 -1.97 -36.83 5.87
N SER A 127 -2.07 -37.82 4.99
CA SER A 127 -2.61 -37.68 3.62
C SER A 127 -4.15 -37.78 3.61
N GLN A 128 -4.78 -37.09 2.65
CA GLN A 128 -6.20 -37.30 2.32
C GLN A 128 -6.31 -38.62 1.55
N THR A 129 -6.46 -39.76 2.24
CA THR A 129 -6.79 -41.02 1.55
C THR A 129 -8.27 -40.97 1.20
N GLU A 130 -8.58 -40.67 -0.05
CA GLU A 130 -9.87 -41.00 -0.66
C GLU A 130 -9.99 -42.53 -0.65
N GLU A 131 -10.65 -43.08 0.36
CA GLU A 131 -11.09 -44.48 0.32
C GLU A 131 -12.35 -44.54 -0.56
N GLU A 132 -12.17 -45.12 -1.76
CA GLU A 132 -13.21 -45.53 -2.70
C GLU A 132 -14.10 -46.66 -2.14
#